data_AF-A0A8T5RP02-F1
#
_entry.id   AF-A0A8T5RP02-F1
#
_cell.length_a   1.000
_cell.length_b   1.000
_cell.length_c   1.000
_cell.angle_alpha   90.00
_cell.angle_beta   90.00
_cell.angle_gamma   90.00
#
_symmetry.space_group_name_H-M   'P 1'
#
loop_
_entity.id
_entity.type
_entity.pdbx_description
1 polymer ?
#
loop_
_entity_poly.entity_id
_entity_poly.type
_entity_poly.pdbx_seq_one_letter_code
_entity_poly.pdbx_strand_id
1 'polypeptide(L)'
;MVADKFWDVVKKFNKLMSSAIEGPNCLDICHGDCCSIKIDIPKILAEEYIKRGFAKKSDFVRSDVFSFKLRFDEKKAKCFLFDKSINGCLVHTSGIKPPQCWIYPTNFTNPENKEISCKRAKGWKIINFDKSKEAEDLLQYYIFLCSLEAKKEIRKIKKRLSSSISKSILKESLKNTPPHEISGFRDTWEYISILLAEGFSLQLKKYCQTTNKQCDFLECNSVCDKVMLDLTNFLQQNLYDYIKSPDYGPDTDGEYPIIELKKVEEKNLKKRKEVFSG
;
A
#
# COMPACT_ATOMS: atom_id res chain seq x y z
N MET A 1 2.62 6.86 -24.09
CA MET A 1 1.44 7.76 -23.92
C MET A 1 1.06 8.03 -22.46
N VAL A 2 0.72 7.04 -21.61
CA VAL A 2 0.41 7.32 -20.18
C VAL A 2 1.67 7.58 -19.36
N ALA A 3 2.74 6.82 -19.61
CA ALA A 3 4.01 6.97 -18.88
C ALA A 3 4.71 8.31 -19.17
N ASP A 4 4.78 8.73 -20.42
CA ASP A 4 5.41 10.00 -20.80
C ASP A 4 4.68 11.19 -20.15
N LYS A 5 3.34 11.20 -20.25
CA LYS A 5 2.50 12.19 -19.59
C LYS A 5 2.65 12.19 -18.07
N PHE A 6 2.77 11.01 -17.45
CA PHE A 6 2.98 10.91 -16.01
C PHE A 6 4.27 11.61 -15.58
N TRP A 7 5.38 11.35 -16.27
CA TRP A 7 6.66 11.96 -15.91
C TRP A 7 6.69 13.46 -16.15
N ASP A 8 6.05 13.94 -17.22
CA ASP A 8 5.89 15.38 -17.47
C ASP A 8 5.14 16.06 -16.33
N VAL A 9 4.05 15.46 -15.86
CA VAL A 9 3.28 15.97 -14.71
C VAL A 9 4.12 15.99 -13.44
N VAL A 10 4.81 14.90 -13.10
CA VAL A 10 5.64 14.84 -11.88
C VAL A 10 6.77 15.87 -11.91
N LYS A 11 7.49 15.99 -13.03
CA LYS A 11 8.59 16.96 -13.17
C LYS A 11 8.08 18.39 -13.12
N LYS A 12 6.97 18.69 -13.81
CA LYS A 12 6.36 20.02 -13.80
C LYS A 12 5.87 20.39 -12.41
N PHE A 13 5.18 19.48 -11.73
CA PHE A 13 4.73 19.67 -10.35
C PHE A 13 5.90 19.98 -9.42
N ASN A 14 6.97 19.16 -9.44
CA ASN A 14 8.16 19.37 -8.62
C ASN A 14 8.81 20.75 -8.87
N LYS A 15 8.92 21.16 -10.14
CA LYS A 15 9.48 22.46 -10.54
C LYS A 15 8.61 23.64 -10.07
N LEU A 16 7.29 23.51 -10.15
CA LEU A 16 6.37 24.54 -9.67
C LEU A 16 6.50 24.68 -8.16
N MET A 17 6.37 23.58 -7.41
CA MET A 17 6.45 23.59 -5.95
C MET A 17 7.79 24.13 -5.44
N SER A 18 8.91 23.71 -6.04
CA SER A 18 10.24 24.20 -5.64
C SER A 18 10.46 25.69 -5.86
N SER A 19 9.66 26.34 -6.71
CA SER A 19 9.74 27.79 -6.98
C SER A 19 8.55 28.58 -6.46
N ALA A 20 7.55 27.91 -5.86
CA ALA A 20 6.36 28.51 -5.28
C ALA A 20 6.45 28.61 -3.76
N ILE A 21 7.29 27.79 -3.12
CA ILE A 21 7.42 27.68 -1.67
C ILE A 21 8.85 28.02 -1.25
N GLU A 22 8.96 28.90 -0.26
CA GLU A 22 10.16 29.09 0.53
C GLU A 22 10.02 28.32 1.84
N GLY A 23 11.10 27.74 2.34
CA GLY A 23 11.06 27.04 3.62
C GLY A 23 12.39 26.40 3.98
N PRO A 24 12.46 25.83 5.18
CA PRO A 24 13.66 25.18 5.68
C PRO A 24 14.06 24.00 4.78
N ASN A 25 15.34 23.92 4.40
CA ASN A 25 15.87 22.68 3.85
C ASN A 25 15.92 21.63 4.97
N CYS A 26 15.04 20.65 4.90
CA CYS A 26 14.98 19.61 5.92
C CYS A 26 16.27 18.79 6.02
N LEU A 27 17.14 18.77 5.01
CA LEU A 27 18.46 18.13 5.10
C LEU A 27 19.42 18.89 6.01
N ASP A 28 19.25 20.21 6.16
CA ASP A 28 20.17 21.06 6.93
C ASP A 28 19.69 21.28 8.37
N ILE A 29 18.38 21.12 8.62
CA ILE A 29 17.73 21.51 9.88
C ILE A 29 17.32 20.32 10.73
N CYS A 30 16.42 19.49 10.20
CA CYS A 30 15.91 18.32 10.92
C CYS A 30 16.56 17.03 10.43
N HIS A 31 17.41 17.12 9.41
CA HIS A 31 18.01 16.00 8.71
C HIS A 31 16.98 14.94 8.30
N GLY A 32 15.80 15.36 7.82
CA GLY A 32 14.69 14.46 7.47
C GLY A 32 14.02 13.73 8.64
N ASP A 33 14.41 14.01 9.88
CA ASP A 33 13.90 13.35 11.09
C ASP A 33 12.43 13.67 11.38
N CYS A 34 11.94 14.79 10.85
CA CYS A 34 10.62 15.35 11.15
C CYS A 34 9.47 14.85 10.24
N CYS A 35 9.74 13.95 9.28
CA CYS A 35 8.74 13.46 8.32
C CYS A 35 8.13 12.12 8.76
N SER A 36 6.84 12.13 9.14
CA SER A 36 6.11 10.94 9.62
C SER A 36 4.82 10.66 8.83
N ILE A 37 4.87 10.84 7.50
CA ILE A 37 3.70 10.60 6.64
C ILE A 37 3.74 9.23 5.96
N LYS A 38 2.55 8.62 5.86
CA LYS A 38 2.28 7.51 4.94
C LYS A 38 1.98 8.11 3.56
N ILE A 39 2.68 7.62 2.54
CA ILE A 39 2.62 8.19 1.19
C ILE A 39 2.18 7.09 0.23
N ASP A 40 1.04 7.28 -0.40
CA ASP A 40 0.61 6.47 -1.52
C ASP A 40 1.32 6.90 -2.80
N ILE A 41 1.76 5.94 -3.61
CA ILE A 41 2.39 6.20 -4.90
C ILE A 41 1.86 5.24 -5.97
N PRO A 42 1.87 5.65 -7.24
CA PRO A 42 1.64 4.73 -8.34
C PRO A 42 2.85 3.82 -8.52
N LYS A 43 2.61 2.64 -9.10
CA LYS A 43 3.60 1.64 -9.46
C LYS A 43 4.65 2.19 -10.40
N ILE A 44 4.30 3.05 -11.35
CA ILE A 44 5.30 3.67 -12.25
C ILE A 44 6.38 4.45 -11.47
N LEU A 45 6.00 5.13 -10.38
CA LEU A 45 6.95 5.84 -9.53
C LEU A 45 7.76 4.86 -8.66
N ALA A 46 7.09 3.83 -8.14
CA ALA A 46 7.73 2.77 -7.35
C ALA A 46 8.78 1.99 -8.17
N GLU A 47 8.48 1.68 -9.43
CA GLU A 47 9.39 1.02 -10.38
C GLU A 47 10.61 1.89 -10.68
N GLU A 48 10.42 3.21 -10.82
CA GLU A 48 11.54 4.14 -11.01
C GLU A 48 12.44 4.23 -9.77
N TYR A 49 11.87 4.20 -8.55
CA TYR A 49 12.66 4.13 -7.33
C TYR A 49 13.51 2.86 -7.25
N ILE A 50 12.94 1.72 -7.63
CA ILE A 50 13.68 0.46 -7.71
C ILE A 50 14.79 0.55 -8.77
N LYS A 51 14.47 1.07 -9.96
CA LYS A 51 15.42 1.23 -11.07
C LYS A 51 16.61 2.11 -10.69
N ARG A 52 16.39 3.15 -9.89
CA ARG A 52 17.45 4.06 -9.41
C ARG A 52 18.19 3.55 -8.17
N GLY A 53 17.81 2.38 -7.64
CA GLY A 53 18.44 1.79 -6.46
C GLY A 53 18.00 2.43 -5.13
N PHE A 54 16.92 3.23 -5.12
CA PHE A 54 16.39 3.85 -3.90
C PHE A 54 15.50 2.90 -3.08
N ALA A 55 15.04 1.81 -3.68
CA ALA A 55 14.06 0.91 -3.08
C ALA A 55 14.19 -0.53 -3.58
N LYS A 56 13.62 -1.47 -2.84
CA LYS A 56 13.32 -2.84 -3.25
C LYS A 56 11.80 -3.04 -3.26
N LYS A 57 11.32 -4.09 -3.95
CA LYS A 57 9.88 -4.44 -3.98
C LYS A 57 9.26 -4.58 -2.58
N SER A 58 10.04 -5.02 -1.60
CA SER A 58 9.63 -5.16 -0.19
C SER A 58 9.32 -3.81 0.47
N ASP A 59 9.82 -2.71 -0.04
CA ASP A 59 9.65 -1.38 0.58
C ASP A 59 8.29 -0.74 0.23
N PHE A 60 7.46 -1.46 -0.52
CA PHE A 60 6.14 -1.03 -0.93
C PHE A 60 5.06 -1.97 -0.38
N VAL A 61 4.01 -1.38 0.17
CA VAL A 61 2.79 -2.07 0.62
C VAL A 61 1.70 -1.79 -0.41
N ARG A 62 0.79 -2.73 -0.67
CA ARG A 62 -0.35 -2.48 -1.56
C ARG A 62 -1.23 -1.36 -0.97
N SER A 63 -1.89 -0.60 -1.82
CA SER A 63 -2.80 0.47 -1.41
C SER A 63 -4.12 0.35 -2.17
N ASP A 64 -5.19 0.90 -1.58
CA ASP A 64 -6.51 1.08 -2.17
C ASP A 64 -6.67 2.48 -2.81
N VAL A 65 -5.87 3.46 -2.39
CA VAL A 65 -5.87 4.83 -2.92
C VAL A 65 -5.12 4.89 -4.26
N PHE A 66 -3.84 4.54 -4.26
CA PHE A 66 -3.02 4.34 -5.45
C PHE A 66 -2.58 2.88 -5.57
N SER A 67 -1.56 2.57 -6.36
CA SER A 67 -1.12 1.18 -6.56
C SER A 67 -0.34 0.63 -5.35
N PHE A 68 0.37 1.50 -4.63
CA PHE A 68 1.23 1.16 -3.49
C PHE A 68 1.28 2.30 -2.47
N LYS A 69 1.74 1.97 -1.27
CA LYS A 69 2.11 2.85 -0.18
C LYS A 69 3.58 2.63 0.15
N LEU A 70 4.33 3.69 0.42
CA LEU A 70 5.70 3.58 0.90
C LEU A 70 5.68 2.94 2.29
N ARG A 71 6.49 1.91 2.50
CA ARG A 71 6.63 1.30 3.82
C ARG A 71 7.21 2.32 4.81
N PHE A 72 6.61 2.32 5.99
CA PHE A 72 6.99 3.17 7.10
C PHE A 72 7.44 2.29 8.27
N ASP A 73 8.64 2.54 8.79
CA ASP A 73 9.15 1.91 10.00
C ASP A 73 8.51 2.62 11.20
N GLU A 74 7.45 2.05 11.76
CA GLU A 74 6.70 2.60 12.90
C GLU A 74 7.60 2.74 14.14
N LYS A 75 8.63 1.91 14.31
CA LYS A 75 9.54 1.99 15.46
C LYS A 75 10.48 3.19 15.36
N LYS A 76 10.90 3.53 14.14
CA LYS A 76 11.77 4.69 13.88
C LYS A 76 10.98 5.95 13.51
N ALA A 77 9.69 5.80 13.23
CA ALA A 77 8.87 6.79 12.56
C ALA A 77 9.53 7.32 11.27
N LYS A 78 9.98 6.41 10.39
CA LYS A 78 10.71 6.77 9.14
C LYS A 78 10.20 6.03 7.91
N CYS A 79 10.09 6.75 6.80
CA CYS A 79 9.98 6.15 5.47
C CYS A 79 11.32 5.53 5.05
N PHE A 80 11.28 4.43 4.29
CA PHE A 80 12.48 3.75 3.79
C PHE A 80 13.41 4.64 2.94
N LEU A 81 12.88 5.74 2.37
CA LEU A 81 13.66 6.70 1.59
C LEU A 81 14.63 7.54 2.45
N PHE A 82 14.54 7.43 3.78
CA PHE A 82 15.50 8.02 4.70
C PHE A 82 16.83 7.27 4.64
N ASP A 83 17.90 8.00 4.36
CA ASP A 83 19.28 7.52 4.37
C ASP A 83 20.09 8.34 5.36
N LYS A 84 20.71 7.63 6.31
CA LYS A 84 21.54 8.20 7.37
C LYS A 84 22.83 8.83 6.84
N SER A 85 23.37 8.35 5.72
CA SER A 85 24.64 8.84 5.15
C SER A 85 24.54 10.27 4.63
N ILE A 86 23.40 10.61 4.02
CA ILE A 86 23.06 11.98 3.61
C ILE A 86 22.19 12.70 4.65
N ASN A 87 21.91 12.01 5.75
CA ASN A 87 21.05 12.44 6.85
C ASN A 87 19.74 13.06 6.33
N GLY A 88 19.01 12.30 5.52
CA GLY A 88 17.76 12.76 4.93
C GLY A 88 17.21 11.87 3.82
N CYS A 89 16.38 12.43 2.94
CA CYS A 89 15.60 11.64 1.98
C CYS A 89 16.32 11.48 0.63
N LEU A 90 16.49 10.24 0.16
CA LEU A 90 17.16 9.91 -1.11
C LEU A 90 16.57 10.61 -2.33
N VAL A 91 15.27 10.90 -2.32
CA VAL A 91 14.59 11.58 -3.43
C VAL A 91 14.60 13.11 -3.28
N HIS A 92 15.27 13.67 -2.28
CA HIS A 92 15.14 15.10 -1.94
C HIS A 92 15.47 16.04 -3.11
N THR A 93 16.48 15.73 -3.90
CA THR A 93 16.93 16.54 -5.05
C THR A 93 16.71 15.85 -6.40
N SER A 94 16.03 14.69 -6.39
CA SER A 94 15.91 13.81 -7.55
C SER A 94 14.97 14.29 -8.66
N GLY A 95 14.15 15.32 -8.39
CA GLY A 95 13.08 15.79 -9.27
C GLY A 95 11.87 14.86 -9.39
N ILE A 96 11.84 13.76 -8.64
CA ILE A 96 10.76 12.76 -8.64
C ILE A 96 10.16 12.56 -7.25
N LYS A 97 10.17 13.58 -6.37
CA LYS A 97 9.46 13.49 -5.09
C LYS A 97 7.97 13.24 -5.37
N PRO A 98 7.32 12.37 -4.58
CA PRO A 98 5.88 12.21 -4.68
C PRO A 98 5.21 13.51 -4.20
N PRO A 99 4.10 13.95 -4.82
CA PRO A 99 3.47 15.21 -4.48
C PRO A 99 3.18 15.39 -2.99
N GLN A 100 2.76 14.33 -2.28
CA GLN A 100 2.46 14.39 -0.84
C GLN A 100 3.62 14.89 0.02
N CYS A 101 4.88 14.68 -0.39
CA CYS A 101 6.04 15.22 0.31
C CYS A 101 6.13 16.76 0.28
N TRP A 102 5.57 17.40 -0.76
CA TRP A 102 5.47 18.85 -0.86
C TRP A 102 4.25 19.39 -0.11
N ILE A 103 3.16 18.63 -0.12
CA ILE A 103 1.85 19.03 0.41
C ILE A 103 1.83 18.97 1.92
N TYR A 104 2.33 17.89 2.52
CA TYR A 104 2.27 17.70 3.97
C TYR A 104 2.76 18.91 4.80
N PRO A 105 3.89 19.57 4.45
CA PRO A 105 4.31 20.76 5.19
C PRO A 105 3.57 22.05 4.80
N THR A 106 2.86 22.10 3.67
CA THR A 106 2.40 23.36 3.06
C THR A 106 0.90 23.47 2.83
N ASN A 107 0.17 22.35 2.83
CA ASN A 107 -1.27 22.21 2.56
C ASN A 107 -1.80 22.95 1.32
N PHE A 108 -0.95 23.40 0.40
CA PHE A 108 -1.24 24.36 -0.70
C PHE A 108 -1.93 25.67 -0.31
N THR A 109 -2.30 25.84 0.95
CA THR A 109 -3.22 26.87 1.39
C THR A 109 -2.50 27.76 2.38
N ASN A 110 -2.23 28.97 1.92
CA ASN A 110 -1.81 30.06 2.78
C ASN A 110 -2.56 31.34 2.42
N PRO A 111 -3.90 31.35 2.52
CA PRO A 111 -4.72 32.50 2.12
C PRO A 111 -4.34 33.78 2.88
N GLU A 112 -3.73 33.64 4.06
CA GLU A 112 -3.29 34.75 4.92
C GLU A 112 -1.81 35.11 4.74
N ASN A 113 -1.07 34.46 3.82
CA ASN A 113 0.39 34.61 3.62
C ASN A 113 1.23 34.40 4.90
N LYS A 114 0.71 33.66 5.88
CA LYS A 114 1.37 33.33 7.15
C LYS A 114 2.34 32.17 7.01
N GLU A 115 3.42 32.22 7.76
CA GLU A 115 4.39 31.13 7.81
C GLU A 115 3.77 29.89 8.47
N ILE A 116 3.81 28.74 7.78
CA ILE A 116 3.34 27.45 8.31
C ILE A 116 4.43 26.89 9.21
N SER A 117 4.22 26.96 10.52
CA SER A 117 5.24 26.71 11.53
C SER A 117 5.92 25.34 11.41
N CYS A 118 7.24 25.36 11.48
CA CYS A 118 8.06 24.17 11.65
C CYS A 118 8.47 24.04 13.13
N LYS A 119 8.41 22.82 13.69
CA LYS A 119 8.80 22.59 15.09
C LYS A 119 10.30 22.83 15.37
N ARG A 120 11.15 22.88 14.32
CA ARG A 120 12.62 22.94 14.47
C ARG A 120 13.28 24.15 13.78
N ALA A 121 12.55 24.94 13.01
CA ALA A 121 13.08 26.12 12.32
C ALA A 121 11.96 27.08 11.93
N LYS A 122 12.29 28.08 11.10
CA LYS A 122 11.29 28.82 10.33
C LYS A 122 10.44 27.86 9.52
N GLY A 123 9.17 28.19 9.41
CA GLY A 123 8.16 27.46 8.69
C GLY A 123 8.25 27.59 7.17
N TRP A 124 7.27 27.00 6.50
CA TRP A 124 7.11 27.09 5.06
C TRP A 124 6.18 28.24 4.69
N LYS A 125 6.48 28.93 3.59
CA LYS A 125 5.68 30.04 3.08
C LYS A 125 5.50 29.90 1.58
N ILE A 126 4.26 30.07 1.12
CA ILE A 126 3.97 30.24 -0.30
C ILE A 126 4.40 31.65 -0.70
N ILE A 127 5.36 31.74 -1.62
CA ILE A 127 5.91 33.01 -2.14
C ILE A 127 5.40 33.32 -3.55
N ASN A 128 4.81 32.33 -4.24
CA ASN A 128 4.16 32.53 -5.53
C ASN A 128 2.84 31.74 -5.58
N PHE A 129 1.74 32.46 -5.40
CA PHE A 129 0.41 31.88 -5.34
C PHE A 129 -0.04 31.27 -6.68
N ASP A 130 0.21 31.95 -7.79
CA ASP A 130 -0.20 31.49 -9.13
C ASP A 130 0.43 30.14 -9.48
N LYS A 131 1.73 29.98 -9.19
CA LYS A 131 2.42 28.70 -9.37
C LYS A 131 1.92 27.61 -8.43
N SER A 132 1.57 27.95 -7.19
CA SER A 132 0.99 27.00 -6.24
C SER A 132 -0.37 26.50 -6.73
N LYS A 133 -1.20 27.41 -7.28
CA LYS A 133 -2.49 27.07 -7.87
C LYS A 133 -2.34 26.19 -9.11
N GLU A 134 -1.40 26.51 -9.99
CA GLU A 134 -1.08 25.65 -11.15
C GLU A 134 -0.61 24.25 -10.70
N ALA A 135 0.17 24.16 -9.61
CA ALA A 135 0.58 22.88 -9.04
C ALA A 135 -0.59 22.08 -8.47
N GLU A 136 -1.58 22.75 -7.86
CA GLU A 136 -2.82 22.12 -7.38
C GLU A 136 -3.64 21.54 -8.54
N ASP A 137 -3.79 22.26 -9.65
CA ASP A 137 -4.46 21.75 -10.86
C ASP A 137 -3.74 20.52 -11.43
N LEU A 138 -2.40 20.56 -11.48
CA LEU A 138 -1.58 19.41 -11.91
C LEU A 138 -1.68 18.22 -10.95
N LEU A 139 -1.85 18.47 -9.65
CA LEU A 139 -2.07 17.41 -8.67
C LEU A 139 -3.37 16.65 -8.98
N GLN A 140 -4.45 17.34 -9.35
CA GLN A 140 -5.70 16.67 -9.71
C GLN A 140 -5.51 15.73 -10.89
N TYR A 141 -4.74 16.16 -11.89
CA TYR A 141 -4.42 15.31 -13.04
C TYR A 141 -3.49 14.15 -12.66
N TYR A 142 -2.51 14.38 -11.79
CA TYR A 142 -1.67 13.31 -11.22
C TYR A 142 -2.51 12.25 -10.48
N ILE A 143 -3.43 12.68 -9.61
CA ILE A 143 -4.34 11.79 -8.87
C ILE A 143 -5.16 10.96 -9.85
N PHE A 144 -5.74 11.59 -10.88
CA PHE A 144 -6.49 10.89 -11.92
C PHE A 144 -5.66 9.79 -12.60
N LEU A 145 -4.43 10.09 -13.01
CA LEU A 145 -3.52 9.10 -13.61
C LEU A 145 -3.21 7.95 -12.64
N CYS A 146 -2.95 8.26 -11.37
CA CYS A 146 -2.67 7.26 -10.34
C CYS A 146 -3.88 6.34 -10.09
N SER A 147 -5.10 6.90 -10.03
CA SER A 147 -6.32 6.11 -9.86
C SER A 147 -6.61 5.20 -11.07
N LEU A 148 -6.32 5.66 -12.29
CA LEU A 148 -6.42 4.82 -13.48
C LEU A 148 -5.45 3.64 -13.43
N GLU A 149 -4.23 3.88 -12.95
CA GLU A 149 -3.22 2.84 -12.79
C GLU A 149 -3.59 1.84 -11.68
N ALA A 150 -4.04 2.33 -10.52
CA ALA A 150 -4.47 1.49 -9.41
C ALA A 150 -5.59 0.52 -9.84
N LYS A 151 -6.59 1.02 -10.59
CA LYS A 151 -7.65 0.19 -11.20
C LYS A 151 -7.09 -0.90 -12.13
N LYS A 152 -6.03 -0.60 -12.90
CA LYS A 152 -5.36 -1.60 -13.75
C LYS A 152 -4.58 -2.62 -12.92
N GLU A 153 -3.89 -2.19 -11.86
CA GLU A 153 -3.14 -3.08 -10.97
C GLU A 153 -4.03 -4.04 -10.17
N ILE A 154 -5.20 -3.58 -9.71
CA ILE A 154 -6.20 -4.41 -9.02
C ILE A 154 -6.70 -5.53 -9.94
N ARG A 155 -6.94 -5.24 -11.23
CA ARG A 155 -7.38 -6.26 -12.21
C ARG A 155 -6.38 -7.41 -12.37
N LYS A 156 -5.11 -7.20 -12.03
CA LYS A 156 -4.07 -8.24 -12.08
C LYS A 156 -4.15 -9.23 -10.91
N ILE A 157 -5.01 -9.02 -9.90
CA ILE A 157 -5.14 -9.93 -8.74
C ILE A 157 -5.43 -11.38 -9.17
N LYS A 158 -6.28 -11.60 -10.17
CA LYS A 158 -6.58 -12.95 -10.70
C LYS A 158 -5.33 -13.64 -11.22
N LYS A 159 -4.48 -12.89 -11.94
CA LYS A 159 -3.19 -13.40 -12.44
C LYS A 159 -2.25 -13.71 -11.28
N ARG A 160 -2.22 -12.87 -10.24
CA ARG A 160 -1.41 -13.12 -9.03
C ARG A 160 -1.90 -14.37 -8.29
N LEU A 161 -3.21 -14.60 -8.18
CA LEU A 161 -3.78 -15.81 -7.56
C LEU A 161 -3.54 -17.09 -8.37
N SER A 162 -3.58 -17.01 -9.70
CA SER A 162 -3.47 -18.18 -10.56
C SER A 162 -2.04 -18.56 -10.93
N SER A 163 -1.07 -17.65 -10.76
CA SER A 163 0.32 -17.90 -11.14
C SER A 163 0.93 -19.07 -10.36
N SER A 164 1.73 -19.90 -11.04
CA SER A 164 2.45 -21.01 -10.43
C SER A 164 3.41 -20.54 -9.34
N ILE A 165 4.10 -19.42 -9.59
CA ILE A 165 5.03 -18.79 -8.65
C ILE A 165 4.30 -18.42 -7.35
N SER A 166 3.19 -17.68 -7.45
CA SER A 166 2.41 -17.32 -6.26
C SER A 166 1.92 -18.53 -5.48
N LYS A 167 1.44 -19.56 -6.19
CA LYS A 167 0.99 -20.82 -5.55
C LYS A 167 2.15 -21.50 -4.81
N SER A 168 3.33 -21.56 -5.42
CA SER A 168 4.51 -22.15 -4.79
C SER A 168 4.96 -21.38 -3.54
N ILE A 169 5.07 -20.04 -3.63
CA ILE A 169 5.45 -19.17 -2.51
C ILE A 169 4.43 -19.27 -1.38
N LEU A 170 3.13 -19.22 -1.69
CA LEU A 170 2.08 -19.33 -0.68
C LEU A 170 2.11 -20.70 0.00
N LYS A 171 2.27 -21.79 -0.76
CA LYS A 171 2.37 -23.15 -0.20
C LYS A 171 3.58 -23.28 0.72
N GLU A 172 4.73 -22.79 0.29
CA GLU A 172 5.96 -22.79 1.10
C GLU A 172 5.78 -21.97 2.38
N SER A 173 5.17 -20.79 2.28
CA SER A 173 4.89 -19.94 3.44
C SER A 173 3.95 -20.64 4.43
N LEU A 174 2.84 -21.23 3.96
CA LEU A 174 1.89 -21.96 4.81
C LEU A 174 2.52 -23.18 5.51
N LYS A 175 3.44 -23.88 4.84
CA LYS A 175 4.15 -25.03 5.40
C LYS A 175 5.13 -24.63 6.51
N ASN A 176 5.72 -23.46 6.39
CA ASN A 176 6.77 -22.97 7.28
C ASN A 176 6.27 -21.99 8.35
N THR A 177 4.95 -21.79 8.47
CA THR A 177 4.35 -20.90 9.46
C THR A 177 3.39 -21.68 10.36
N PRO A 178 3.57 -21.60 11.70
CA PRO A 178 2.63 -22.16 12.65
C PRO A 178 1.21 -21.62 12.38
N PRO A 179 0.19 -22.49 12.38
CA PRO A 179 -1.19 -22.07 12.11
C PRO A 179 -1.64 -20.88 12.97
N HIS A 180 -1.20 -20.83 14.24
CA HIS A 180 -1.54 -19.76 15.19
C HIS A 180 -0.91 -18.40 14.89
N GLU A 181 0.05 -18.31 13.98
CA GLU A 181 0.61 -17.04 13.51
C GLU A 181 -0.11 -16.51 12.26
N ILE A 182 -1.03 -17.29 11.68
CA ILE A 182 -1.70 -16.91 10.42
C ILE A 182 -2.99 -16.16 10.72
N SER A 183 -3.05 -14.89 10.32
CA SER A 183 -4.26 -14.04 10.39
C SER A 183 -4.97 -13.93 9.04
N GLY A 184 -4.28 -14.18 7.93
CA GLY A 184 -4.91 -14.24 6.62
C GLY A 184 -3.92 -14.21 5.46
N PHE A 185 -4.22 -13.38 4.47
CA PHE A 185 -3.42 -13.23 3.26
C PHE A 185 -3.09 -11.78 2.98
N ARG A 186 -2.02 -11.53 2.24
CA ARG A 186 -1.60 -10.18 1.86
C ARG A 186 -1.24 -10.13 0.37
N ASP A 187 -1.77 -9.16 -0.36
CA ASP A 187 -1.35 -8.89 -1.73
C ASP A 187 -0.06 -8.07 -1.74
N THR A 188 1.02 -8.70 -2.20
CA THR A 188 2.35 -8.08 -2.30
C THR A 188 2.57 -7.53 -3.72
N TRP A 189 3.82 -7.21 -4.09
CA TRP A 189 4.14 -6.68 -5.41
C TRP A 189 3.63 -7.55 -6.58
N GLU A 190 3.87 -8.88 -6.54
CA GLU A 190 3.55 -9.82 -7.65
C GLU A 190 2.80 -11.07 -7.22
N TYR A 191 2.69 -11.34 -5.93
CA TYR A 191 2.12 -12.58 -5.41
C TYR A 191 1.32 -12.35 -4.14
N ILE A 192 0.53 -13.34 -3.77
CA ILE A 192 -0.17 -13.35 -2.47
C ILE A 192 0.70 -14.09 -1.47
N SER A 193 0.98 -13.46 -0.33
CA SER A 193 1.66 -14.08 0.81
C SER A 193 0.66 -14.36 1.93
N ILE A 194 1.14 -15.04 2.97
CA ILE A 194 0.44 -15.07 4.25
C ILE A 194 0.47 -13.68 4.90
N LEU A 195 -0.59 -13.36 5.64
CA LEU A 195 -0.63 -12.28 6.60
C LEU A 195 -0.34 -12.89 7.97
N LEU A 196 0.73 -12.40 8.59
CA LEU A 196 1.13 -12.80 9.94
C LEU A 196 0.35 -12.00 10.97
N ALA A 197 0.01 -12.63 12.08
CA ALA A 197 -0.53 -11.98 13.25
C ALA A 197 0.57 -11.31 14.06
N GLU A 198 0.25 -10.23 14.77
CA GLU A 198 1.17 -9.59 15.73
C GLU A 198 1.40 -10.45 17.00
N GLY A 199 0.68 -11.57 17.12
CA GLY A 199 0.75 -12.53 18.21
C GLY A 199 -0.04 -13.80 17.87
N PHE A 200 -0.85 -14.31 18.80
CA PHE A 200 -1.70 -15.48 18.54
C PHE A 200 -2.98 -15.11 17.78
N SER A 201 -3.22 -15.79 16.66
CA SER A 201 -4.42 -15.70 15.83
C SER A 201 -5.26 -16.97 15.95
N LEU A 202 -6.56 -16.82 16.19
CA LEU A 202 -7.52 -17.93 16.15
C LEU A 202 -8.23 -18.05 14.80
N GLN A 203 -7.82 -17.28 13.79
CA GLN A 203 -8.56 -17.21 12.52
C GLN A 203 -8.59 -18.54 11.78
N LEU A 204 -7.44 -19.20 11.68
CA LEU A 204 -7.36 -20.48 10.99
C LEU A 204 -8.00 -21.62 11.81
N LYS A 205 -7.99 -21.56 13.15
CA LYS A 205 -8.83 -22.44 14.00
C LYS A 205 -10.32 -22.29 13.66
N LYS A 206 -10.82 -21.04 13.63
CA LYS A 206 -12.23 -20.75 13.29
C LYS A 206 -12.60 -21.20 11.88
N TYR A 207 -11.67 -21.13 10.92
CA TYR A 207 -11.85 -21.66 9.57
C TYR A 207 -11.96 -23.19 9.57
N CYS A 208 -11.02 -23.89 10.22
CA CYS A 208 -11.02 -25.35 10.28
C CYS A 208 -12.25 -25.92 10.98
N GLN A 209 -12.69 -25.30 12.09
CA GLN A 209 -13.89 -25.71 12.84
C GLN A 209 -15.15 -25.69 11.96
N THR A 210 -15.35 -24.66 11.15
CA THR A 210 -16.52 -24.61 10.24
C THR A 210 -16.45 -25.58 9.07
N THR A 211 -15.28 -26.17 8.82
CA THR A 211 -15.09 -27.21 7.80
C THR A 211 -15.05 -28.62 8.39
N ASN A 212 -15.46 -28.79 9.66
CA ASN A 212 -15.44 -30.07 10.41
C ASN A 212 -14.07 -30.76 10.40
N LYS A 213 -12.97 -29.98 10.49
CA LYS A 213 -11.62 -30.54 10.59
C LYS A 213 -11.14 -30.49 12.04
N GLN A 214 -10.80 -31.67 12.57
CA GLN A 214 -10.14 -31.79 13.87
C GLN A 214 -8.66 -31.46 13.68
N CYS A 215 -8.20 -30.37 14.27
CA CYS A 215 -6.81 -29.91 14.18
C CYS A 215 -6.39 -29.35 15.55
N ASP A 216 -5.26 -29.82 16.08
CA ASP A 216 -4.65 -29.24 17.27
C ASP A 216 -3.84 -27.99 16.90
N PHE A 217 -4.57 -26.90 16.74
CA PHE A 217 -4.05 -25.68 16.12
C PHE A 217 -2.97 -24.96 16.94
N LEU A 218 -2.98 -25.10 18.27
CA LEU A 218 -2.04 -24.38 19.14
C LEU A 218 -0.68 -25.06 19.16
N GLU A 219 -0.65 -26.39 19.06
CA GLU A 219 0.56 -27.20 19.13
C GLU A 219 1.15 -27.52 17.73
N CYS A 220 0.42 -27.22 16.66
CA CYS A 220 0.92 -27.41 15.30
C CYS A 220 2.02 -26.40 14.94
N ASN A 221 3.14 -26.91 14.41
CA ASN A 221 4.23 -26.07 13.89
C ASN A 221 4.10 -25.75 12.39
N SER A 222 3.15 -26.39 11.69
CA SER A 222 2.95 -26.23 10.25
C SER A 222 1.52 -26.51 9.83
N VAL A 223 1.04 -25.88 8.76
CA VAL A 223 -0.25 -26.20 8.16
C VAL A 223 -0.14 -27.51 7.35
N CYS A 224 -1.06 -28.45 7.56
CA CYS A 224 -1.07 -29.72 6.81
C CYS A 224 -1.55 -29.53 5.36
N ASP A 225 -1.13 -30.43 4.45
CA ASP A 225 -1.41 -30.34 3.01
C ASP A 225 -2.91 -30.18 2.69
N LYS A 226 -3.77 -30.90 3.41
CA LYS A 226 -5.23 -30.80 3.25
C LYS A 226 -5.74 -29.39 3.55
N VAL A 227 -5.29 -28.78 4.65
CA VAL A 227 -5.71 -27.42 5.02
C VAL A 227 -5.09 -26.40 4.06
N MET A 228 -3.84 -26.58 3.62
CA MET A 228 -3.19 -25.70 2.65
C MET A 228 -3.93 -25.66 1.31
N LEU A 229 -4.32 -26.84 0.79
CA LEU A 229 -5.08 -26.94 -0.45
C LEU A 229 -6.42 -26.22 -0.33
N ASP A 230 -7.14 -26.48 0.77
CA ASP A 230 -8.45 -25.89 0.99
C ASP A 230 -8.39 -24.37 1.19
N LEU A 231 -7.39 -23.86 1.92
CA LEU A 231 -7.14 -22.42 2.05
C LEU A 231 -6.82 -21.76 0.71
N THR A 232 -6.02 -22.42 -0.13
CA THR A 232 -5.65 -21.90 -1.45
C THR A 232 -6.88 -21.82 -2.35
N ASN A 233 -7.74 -22.84 -2.33
CA ASN A 233 -9.00 -22.85 -3.08
C ASN A 233 -9.97 -21.80 -2.55
N PHE A 234 -10.12 -21.70 -1.23
CA PHE A 234 -10.94 -20.68 -0.56
C PHE A 234 -10.52 -19.27 -0.96
N LEU A 235 -9.22 -18.98 -0.94
CA LEU A 235 -8.68 -17.69 -1.36
C LEU A 235 -9.00 -17.39 -2.83
N GLN A 236 -8.77 -18.36 -3.73
CA GLN A 236 -9.02 -18.19 -5.16
C GLN A 236 -10.49 -17.93 -5.49
N GLN A 237 -11.39 -18.58 -4.76
CA GLN A 237 -12.83 -18.46 -4.97
C GLN A 237 -13.37 -17.13 -4.44
N ASN A 238 -12.84 -16.62 -3.32
CA ASN A 238 -13.47 -15.52 -2.59
C ASN A 238 -12.75 -14.17 -2.73
N LEU A 239 -11.43 -14.13 -2.94
CA LEU A 239 -10.67 -12.87 -2.89
C LEU A 239 -11.10 -11.85 -3.96
N TYR A 240 -11.38 -12.33 -5.18
CA TYR A 240 -11.78 -11.44 -6.25
C TYR A 240 -13.12 -10.76 -5.98
N ASP A 241 -14.07 -11.52 -5.42
CA ASP A 241 -15.40 -11.02 -5.08
C ASP A 241 -15.32 -10.09 -3.86
N TYR A 242 -14.46 -10.41 -2.89
CA TYR A 242 -14.15 -9.53 -1.76
C TYR A 242 -13.69 -8.15 -2.24
N ILE A 243 -12.65 -8.11 -3.09
CA ILE A 243 -12.08 -6.84 -3.59
C ILE A 243 -13.08 -6.04 -4.44
N LYS A 244 -14.00 -6.72 -5.12
CA LYS A 244 -15.03 -6.07 -5.94
C LYS A 244 -16.26 -5.64 -5.17
N SER A 245 -16.45 -6.17 -3.96
CA SER A 245 -17.62 -5.86 -3.15
C SER A 245 -17.62 -4.38 -2.77
N PRO A 246 -18.73 -3.65 -2.92
CA PRO A 246 -18.84 -2.28 -2.43
C PRO A 246 -18.72 -2.21 -0.90
N ASP A 247 -18.98 -3.31 -0.20
CA ASP A 247 -18.96 -3.38 1.27
C ASP A 247 -17.56 -3.59 1.86
N TYR A 248 -16.60 -4.08 1.05
CA TYR A 248 -15.27 -4.46 1.54
C TYR A 248 -14.16 -3.74 0.75
N GLY A 249 -14.18 -3.86 -0.58
CA GLY A 249 -13.15 -3.27 -1.43
C GLY A 249 -11.75 -3.88 -1.23
N PRO A 250 -10.74 -3.36 -1.94
CA PRO A 250 -9.35 -3.61 -1.58
C PRO A 250 -9.04 -2.95 -0.23
N ASP A 251 -8.32 -3.67 0.63
CA ASP A 251 -7.83 -3.12 1.89
C ASP A 251 -6.69 -2.12 1.66
N THR A 252 -6.57 -1.13 2.56
CA THR A 252 -5.60 -0.02 2.47
C THR A 252 -4.14 -0.46 2.54
N ASP A 253 -3.87 -1.67 3.02
CA ASP A 253 -2.54 -2.29 3.09
C ASP A 253 -2.49 -3.62 2.30
N GLY A 254 -3.54 -3.90 1.52
CA GLY A 254 -3.72 -5.15 0.77
C GLY A 254 -3.84 -6.38 1.66
N GLU A 255 -4.35 -6.22 2.87
CA GLU A 255 -4.55 -7.29 3.82
C GLU A 255 -5.95 -7.91 3.69
N TYR A 256 -6.01 -9.23 3.71
CA TYR A 256 -7.24 -9.99 3.58
C TYR A 256 -7.32 -11.01 4.72
N PRO A 257 -7.83 -10.60 5.90
CA PRO A 257 -8.07 -11.50 7.01
C PRO A 257 -9.00 -12.64 6.60
N ILE A 258 -8.71 -13.87 7.08
CA ILE A 258 -9.53 -15.06 6.75
C ILE A 258 -10.99 -14.86 7.13
N ILE A 259 -11.25 -14.23 8.29
CA ILE A 259 -12.61 -14.04 8.78
C ILE A 259 -13.43 -13.08 7.89
N GLU A 260 -12.79 -12.06 7.32
CA GLU A 260 -13.46 -11.11 6.42
C GLU A 260 -13.75 -11.76 5.06
N LEU A 261 -12.80 -12.54 4.52
CA LEU A 261 -13.03 -13.36 3.33
C LEU A 261 -14.19 -14.35 3.49
N LYS A 262 -14.36 -14.89 4.70
CA LYS A 262 -15.41 -15.87 5.00
C LYS A 262 -16.80 -15.24 5.03
N LYS A 263 -16.94 -14.00 5.50
CA LYS A 263 -18.22 -13.27 5.42
C LYS A 263 -18.71 -13.14 3.97
N VAL A 264 -17.78 -12.98 3.02
CA VAL A 264 -18.11 -12.95 1.58
C VAL A 264 -18.58 -14.32 1.08
N GLU A 265 -17.88 -15.40 1.47
CA GLU A 265 -18.29 -16.77 1.14
C GLU A 265 -19.72 -17.06 1.64
N GLU A 266 -20.02 -16.75 2.90
CA GLU A 266 -21.34 -16.95 3.50
C GLU A 266 -22.43 -16.13 2.79
N LYS A 267 -22.14 -14.87 2.44
CA LYS A 267 -23.05 -14.01 1.67
C LYS A 267 -23.32 -14.59 0.27
N ASN A 268 -22.29 -15.09 -0.40
CA ASN A 268 -22.41 -15.71 -1.72
C ASN A 268 -23.21 -17.01 -1.67
N LEU A 269 -23.04 -17.83 -0.62
CA LEU A 269 -23.82 -19.05 -0.41
C LEU A 269 -25.31 -18.76 -0.17
N LYS A 270 -25.64 -17.73 0.62
CA LYS A 270 -27.04 -17.31 0.84
C LYS A 270 -27.72 -16.88 -0.46
N LYS A 271 -27.07 -16.01 -1.23
CA LYS A 271 -27.58 -15.57 -2.54
C LYS A 271 -27.86 -16.73 -3.50
N ARG A 272 -26.97 -17.74 -3.54
CA ARG A 272 -27.18 -18.92 -4.39
C ARG A 272 -28.42 -19.70 -3.95
N LYS A 273 -28.61 -19.92 -2.65
CA LYS A 273 -29.79 -20.63 -2.13
C LYS A 273 -31.09 -19.90 -2.48
N GLU A 274 -31.12 -18.57 -2.40
CA GLU A 274 -32.30 -17.77 -2.76
C GLU A 274 -32.66 -17.91 -4.25
N VAL A 275 -31.68 -17.95 -5.14
CA VAL A 275 -31.89 -18.10 -6.60
C VAL A 275 -32.41 -19.50 -6.98
N PHE A 276 -32.06 -20.54 -6.23
CA PHE A 276 -32.53 -21.92 -6.50
C PHE A 276 -33.84 -22.29 -5.77
N SER A 277 -34.36 -21.40 -4.92
CA SER A 277 -35.58 -21.63 -4.13
C SER A 277 -36.79 -20.84 -4.64
N GLY A 278 -36.63 -20.06 -5.72
CA GLY A 278 -37.70 -19.32 -6.40
C GLY A 278 -37.78 -19.71 -7.85
#